data_AF-A0A7L4J4C7-F1
#
_entry.id   AF-A0A7L4J4C7-F1
#
_cell.length_a   1.000
_cell.length_b   1.000
_cell.length_c   1.000
_cell.angle_alpha   90.00
_cell.angle_beta   90.00
_cell.angle_gamma   90.00
#
_symmetry.space_group_name_H-M   'P 1'
#
loop_
_entity.id
_entity.type
_entity.pdbx_description
1 polymer ?
#
loop_
_entity_poly.entity_id
_entity_poly.type
_entity_poly.pdbx_seq_one_letter_code
_entity_poly.pdbx_strand_id
1 'polypeptide(L)'
;LSTVPAERARGRRAALSFATIAVVLGLPLWWKTTETYRAALPYADIDGLAQQPVQLVVPMAVVFGPGSVPGDLPRPLPFRDVQEMEISVNLRTSVMSRYEMRYRSTTGQEEAALAAATAREADAALHPLQDTTLGSLTMYVVPETSSLLPQVGSSTLWCQPLCASPLGGGTCHRWLLLFGLSREEVPTEFLLEGPGNEGLADWELDHLLWAHTVENIATVSTTLTSLAQLLDKIGNIVIKDDVASEVYRAVASVQSAVTKLSLGHLHAAFQASKEAVTSSERAFFDPSLLHLLYFPDDQKFAIYIPLFLPMAVPILLSLAKIVRETRLRKKEPTKMD
;
A
#
# COMPACT_ATOMS: atom_id res chain seq x y z
N LEU A 1 -61.37 -54.21 -9.58
CA LEU A 1 -61.25 -53.31 -8.40
C LEU A 1 -59.86 -53.32 -7.73
N SER A 2 -58.94 -54.23 -8.08
CA SER A 2 -57.62 -54.38 -7.42
C SER A 2 -56.52 -53.39 -7.84
N THR A 3 -56.74 -52.51 -8.82
CA THR A 3 -55.71 -51.61 -9.40
C THR A 3 -55.39 -50.37 -8.54
N VAL A 4 -56.41 -49.84 -7.84
CA VAL A 4 -56.36 -48.57 -7.08
C VAL A 4 -55.14 -48.42 -6.15
N PRO A 5 -54.73 -49.41 -5.32
CA PRO A 5 -53.56 -49.25 -4.46
C PRO A 5 -52.23 -49.18 -5.24
N ALA A 6 -52.13 -49.86 -6.38
CA ALA A 6 -50.93 -49.86 -7.22
C ALA A 6 -50.76 -48.51 -7.95
N GLU A 7 -51.86 -47.93 -8.44
CA GLU A 7 -51.89 -46.60 -9.06
C GLU A 7 -51.51 -45.50 -8.06
N ARG A 8 -52.11 -45.53 -6.85
CA ARG A 8 -51.77 -44.58 -5.77
C ARG A 8 -50.30 -44.71 -5.32
N ALA A 9 -49.74 -45.91 -5.34
CA ALA A 9 -48.32 -46.13 -5.07
C ALA A 9 -47.41 -45.61 -6.20
N ARG A 10 -47.79 -45.78 -7.48
CA ARG A 10 -47.07 -45.22 -8.64
C ARG A 10 -47.08 -43.69 -8.62
N GLY A 11 -48.26 -43.08 -8.43
CA GLY A 11 -48.41 -41.63 -8.33
C GLY A 11 -47.58 -41.01 -7.19
N ARG A 12 -47.52 -41.66 -6.02
CA ARG A 12 -46.66 -41.23 -4.91
C ARG A 12 -45.17 -41.30 -5.23
N ARG A 13 -44.72 -42.33 -5.96
CA ARG A 13 -43.31 -42.43 -6.42
C ARG A 13 -42.98 -41.33 -7.44
N ALA A 14 -43.88 -41.09 -8.40
CA ALA A 14 -43.70 -40.02 -9.40
C ALA A 14 -43.64 -38.62 -8.77
N ALA A 15 -44.55 -38.30 -7.85
CA ALA A 15 -44.54 -37.04 -7.12
C ALA A 15 -43.24 -36.84 -6.32
N LEU A 16 -42.75 -37.90 -5.65
CA LEU A 16 -41.45 -37.86 -4.97
C LEU A 16 -40.30 -37.65 -5.94
N SER A 17 -40.22 -38.37 -7.07
CA SER A 17 -39.13 -38.17 -8.04
C SER A 17 -39.14 -36.78 -8.66
N PHE A 18 -40.30 -36.23 -9.02
CA PHE A 18 -40.38 -34.85 -9.53
C PHE A 18 -39.95 -33.82 -8.47
N ALA A 19 -40.38 -33.98 -7.22
CA ALA A 19 -39.95 -33.08 -6.15
C ALA A 19 -38.45 -33.20 -5.83
N THR A 20 -37.89 -34.42 -5.83
CA THR A 20 -36.44 -34.63 -5.66
C THR A 20 -35.65 -33.98 -6.80
N ILE A 21 -36.08 -34.12 -8.05
CA ILE A 21 -35.44 -33.47 -9.21
C ILE A 21 -35.54 -31.95 -9.10
N ALA A 22 -36.71 -31.41 -8.73
CA ALA A 22 -36.91 -29.97 -8.54
C ALA A 22 -36.07 -29.38 -7.39
N VAL A 23 -35.82 -30.14 -6.33
CA VAL A 23 -34.96 -29.72 -5.21
C VAL A 23 -33.47 -29.86 -5.58
N VAL A 24 -33.05 -30.99 -6.16
CA VAL A 24 -31.63 -31.30 -6.42
C VAL A 24 -31.07 -30.58 -7.63
N LEU A 25 -31.88 -30.32 -8.67
CA LEU A 25 -31.45 -29.55 -9.84
C LEU A 25 -32.02 -28.13 -9.83
N GLY A 26 -33.29 -27.97 -9.46
CA GLY A 26 -33.98 -26.69 -9.55
C GLY A 26 -33.47 -25.64 -8.56
N LEU A 27 -33.18 -25.99 -7.30
CA LEU A 27 -32.63 -25.01 -6.34
C LEU A 27 -31.19 -24.57 -6.69
N PRO A 28 -30.24 -25.47 -7.01
CA PRO A 28 -28.89 -25.04 -7.41
C PRO A 28 -28.87 -24.30 -8.75
N LEU A 29 -29.70 -24.70 -9.72
CA LEU A 29 -29.83 -23.97 -10.98
C LEU A 29 -30.42 -22.58 -10.75
N TRP A 30 -31.54 -22.48 -10.00
CA TRP A 30 -32.16 -21.20 -9.66
C TRP A 30 -31.14 -20.27 -8.99
N TRP A 31 -30.50 -20.73 -7.91
CA TRP A 31 -29.49 -19.95 -7.18
C TRP A 31 -28.42 -19.41 -8.13
N LYS A 32 -27.78 -20.30 -8.92
CA LYS A 32 -26.73 -19.93 -9.89
C LYS A 32 -27.21 -19.03 -11.03
N THR A 33 -28.50 -19.04 -11.37
CA THR A 33 -29.10 -18.09 -12.35
C THR A 33 -29.56 -16.77 -11.73
N THR A 34 -29.66 -16.70 -10.40
CA THR A 34 -30.02 -15.48 -9.65
C THR A 34 -28.83 -14.79 -8.98
N GLU A 35 -27.67 -15.43 -8.98
CA GLU A 35 -26.41 -14.93 -8.43
C GLU A 35 -25.88 -13.78 -9.31
N THR A 36 -25.57 -12.63 -8.68
CA THR A 36 -25.01 -11.47 -9.40
C THR A 36 -23.54 -11.71 -9.71
N TYR A 37 -23.12 -11.40 -10.95
CA TYR A 37 -21.71 -11.55 -11.34
C TYR A 37 -20.78 -10.71 -10.43
N ARG A 38 -19.67 -11.31 -10.05
CA ARG A 38 -18.56 -10.66 -9.34
C ARG A 38 -17.26 -11.11 -9.98
N ALA A 39 -16.47 -10.16 -10.48
CA ALA A 39 -15.05 -10.39 -10.70
C ALA A 39 -14.36 -10.71 -9.35
N ALA A 40 -13.39 -11.61 -9.37
CA ALA A 40 -12.64 -12.01 -8.17
C ALA A 40 -11.61 -10.94 -7.78
N LEU A 41 -11.51 -10.63 -6.48
CA LEU A 41 -10.57 -9.65 -5.93
C LEU A 41 -9.42 -10.31 -5.14
N PRO A 42 -8.22 -9.70 -5.11
CA PRO A 42 -7.04 -10.21 -4.41
C PRO A 42 -7.10 -9.96 -2.88
N TYR A 43 -8.12 -10.49 -2.20
CA TYR A 43 -8.31 -10.29 -0.75
C TYR A 43 -7.07 -10.68 0.07
N ALA A 44 -6.45 -11.82 -0.23
CA ALA A 44 -5.26 -12.30 0.48
C ALA A 44 -4.04 -11.39 0.29
N ASP A 45 -3.87 -10.79 -0.89
CA ASP A 45 -2.77 -9.86 -1.14
C ASP A 45 -3.03 -8.51 -0.46
N ILE A 46 -4.28 -8.03 -0.44
CA ILE A 46 -4.71 -6.81 0.26
C ILE A 46 -4.45 -6.93 1.78
N ASP A 47 -4.84 -8.05 2.40
CA ASP A 47 -4.54 -8.34 3.80
C ASP A 47 -3.03 -8.46 4.07
N GLY A 48 -2.26 -8.88 3.06
CA GLY A 48 -0.80 -8.90 3.09
C GLY A 48 -0.14 -7.52 3.06
N LEU A 49 -0.67 -6.57 2.27
CA LEU A 49 -0.14 -5.19 2.18
C LEU A 49 -0.08 -4.50 3.56
N ALA A 50 -1.08 -4.75 4.41
CA ALA A 50 -1.16 -4.18 5.75
C ALA A 50 -0.18 -4.81 6.78
N GLN A 51 0.54 -5.87 6.39
CA GLN A 51 1.47 -6.62 7.26
C GLN A 51 2.90 -6.64 6.71
N GLN A 52 3.14 -6.10 5.52
CA GLN A 52 4.46 -6.13 4.87
C GLN A 52 5.34 -4.98 5.39
N PRO A 53 6.46 -5.26 6.11
CA PRO A 53 7.35 -4.21 6.58
C PRO A 53 8.06 -3.56 5.39
N VAL A 54 8.06 -2.22 5.35
CA VAL A 54 8.69 -1.46 4.27
C VAL A 54 10.17 -1.31 4.57
N GLN A 55 11.04 -1.95 3.78
CA GLN A 55 12.48 -1.76 3.88
C GLN A 55 12.94 -0.62 2.96
N LEU A 56 13.58 0.39 3.54
CA LEU A 56 14.30 1.43 2.81
C LEU A 56 15.80 1.15 2.91
N VAL A 57 16.52 1.14 1.78
CA VAL A 57 17.99 1.14 1.78
C VAL A 57 18.50 2.53 1.38
N VAL A 58 19.26 3.18 2.27
CA VAL A 58 19.90 4.47 2.03
C VAL A 58 21.42 4.26 1.93
N PRO A 59 22.01 4.22 0.72
CA PRO A 59 23.46 4.21 0.56
C PRO A 59 24.05 5.57 0.96
N MET A 60 24.97 5.55 1.94
CA MET A 60 25.61 6.77 2.45
C MET A 60 27.14 6.67 2.33
N ALA A 61 27.78 7.74 1.88
CA ALA A 61 29.23 7.84 1.78
C ALA A 61 29.75 8.93 2.72
N VAL A 62 30.70 8.57 3.60
CA VAL A 62 31.41 9.52 4.47
C VAL A 62 32.85 9.61 3.98
N VAL A 63 33.23 10.80 3.52
CA VAL A 63 34.49 11.02 2.80
C VAL A 63 35.36 11.98 3.60
N PHE A 64 36.40 11.45 4.24
CA PHE A 64 37.36 12.24 5.02
C PHE A 64 38.41 12.86 4.10
N GLY A 65 38.49 14.19 4.12
CA GLY A 65 39.58 14.94 3.49
C GLY A 65 40.93 14.83 4.21
N PRO A 66 41.97 15.47 3.68
CA PRO A 66 43.30 15.49 4.31
C PRO A 66 43.22 16.10 5.72
N GLY A 67 43.72 15.36 6.71
CA GLY A 67 43.79 15.81 8.10
C GLY A 67 42.48 15.82 8.89
N SER A 68 41.34 15.42 8.31
CA SER A 68 40.05 15.32 9.03
C SER A 68 39.68 13.90 9.50
N VAL A 69 40.57 12.93 9.27
CA VAL A 69 40.43 11.54 9.72
C VAL A 69 40.56 11.47 11.26
N PRO A 70 39.53 11.01 12.00
CA PRO A 70 39.61 10.90 13.46
C PRO A 70 40.66 9.88 13.93
N GLY A 71 41.40 10.21 14.98
CA GLY A 71 42.44 9.34 15.55
C GLY A 71 41.91 8.13 16.32
N ASP A 72 40.62 8.11 16.63
CA ASP A 72 39.87 7.13 17.40
C ASP A 72 38.94 6.25 16.54
N LEU A 73 39.09 6.28 15.21
CA LEU A 73 38.29 5.47 14.28
C LEU A 73 38.26 3.98 14.67
N PRO A 74 37.07 3.34 14.70
CA PRO A 74 36.93 1.96 15.16
C PRO A 74 37.57 0.93 14.21
N ARG A 75 37.85 1.31 12.95
CA ARG A 75 38.49 0.49 11.91
C ARG A 75 39.31 1.40 10.97
N PRO A 76 40.41 0.91 10.37
CA PRO A 76 41.12 1.65 9.33
C PRO A 76 40.25 1.84 8.08
N LEU A 77 40.45 2.96 7.39
CA LEU A 77 39.75 3.27 6.14
C LEU A 77 40.33 2.46 4.96
N PRO A 78 39.51 2.08 3.96
CA PRO A 78 38.06 2.23 3.91
C PRO A 78 37.32 1.08 4.63
N PHE A 79 36.19 1.38 5.25
CA PHE A 79 35.31 0.36 5.84
C PHE A 79 33.83 0.65 5.57
N ARG A 80 32.98 -0.35 5.86
CA ARG A 80 31.53 -0.21 5.82
C ARG A 80 30.94 -0.44 7.20
N ASP A 81 29.85 0.27 7.49
CA ASP A 81 28.96 0.01 8.61
C ASP A 81 27.52 -0.08 8.09
N VAL A 82 26.63 -0.73 8.85
CA VAL A 82 25.20 -0.85 8.49
C VAL A 82 24.39 -0.61 9.76
N GLN A 83 23.52 0.40 9.71
CA GLN A 83 22.64 0.75 10.81
C GLN A 83 21.19 0.55 10.37
N GLU A 84 20.41 -0.14 11.20
CA GLU A 84 18.99 -0.44 10.94
C GLU A 84 18.16 0.22 12.05
N MET A 85 17.18 1.04 11.65
CA MET A 85 16.32 1.80 12.54
C MET A 85 14.85 1.63 12.14
N GLU A 86 13.99 1.36 13.13
CA GLU A 86 12.55 1.24 12.89
C GLU A 86 11.86 2.59 13.09
N ILE A 87 11.16 3.05 12.06
CA ILE A 87 10.38 4.29 12.07
C ILE A 87 8.90 3.91 11.94
N SER A 88 8.13 4.11 13.01
CA SER A 88 6.68 3.90 12.99
C SER A 88 5.98 5.05 12.26
N VAL A 89 5.38 4.76 11.10
CA VAL A 89 4.66 5.74 10.27
C VAL A 89 3.23 5.93 10.80
N ASN A 90 2.61 4.82 11.20
CA ASN A 90 1.28 4.77 11.80
C ASN A 90 1.13 3.47 12.62
N LEU A 91 -0.05 3.25 13.21
CA LEU A 91 -0.35 2.09 14.07
C LEU A 91 -0.28 0.70 13.40
N ARG A 92 -0.07 0.62 12.08
CA ARG A 92 0.01 -0.61 11.28
C ARG A 92 1.23 -0.70 10.36
N THR A 93 1.88 0.42 10.05
CA THR A 93 3.01 0.47 9.11
C THR A 93 4.26 1.01 9.81
N SER A 94 5.27 0.15 9.95
CA SER A 94 6.63 0.58 10.25
C SER A 94 7.54 0.46 9.02
N VAL A 95 8.53 1.34 8.96
CA VAL A 95 9.61 1.33 7.98
C VAL A 95 10.88 0.87 8.69
N MET A 96 11.56 -0.10 8.10
CA MET A 96 12.91 -0.48 8.48
C MET A 96 13.89 0.27 7.59
N SER A 97 14.42 1.39 8.10
CA SER A 97 15.42 2.21 7.43
C SER A 97 16.80 1.61 7.67
N ARG A 98 17.45 1.16 6.59
CA ARG A 98 18.77 0.55 6.59
C ARG A 98 19.77 1.48 5.90
N TYR A 99 20.64 2.09 6.68
CA TYR A 99 21.67 3.00 6.24
C TYR A 99 22.96 2.21 5.96
N GLU A 100 23.38 2.13 4.68
CA GLU A 100 24.63 1.48 4.30
C GLU A 100 25.77 2.51 4.22
N MET A 101 26.43 2.73 5.36
CA MET A 101 27.51 3.70 5.52
C MET A 101 28.82 3.18 4.90
N ARG A 102 29.47 4.00 4.07
CA ARG A 102 30.77 3.72 3.43
C ARG A 102 31.77 4.80 3.80
N TYR A 103 32.68 4.48 4.71
CA TYR A 103 33.72 5.39 5.19
C TYR A 103 34.98 5.25 4.33
N ARG A 104 35.43 6.35 3.72
CA ARG A 104 36.64 6.40 2.87
C ARG A 104 37.37 7.73 2.99
N SER A 105 38.60 7.79 2.47
CA SER A 105 39.29 9.06 2.21
C SER A 105 38.85 9.67 0.88
N THR A 106 39.16 10.94 0.68
CA THR A 106 39.06 11.63 -0.62
C THR A 106 39.94 10.99 -1.69
N THR A 107 39.45 10.98 -2.93
CA THR A 107 40.29 10.84 -4.12
C THR A 107 40.98 12.16 -4.44
N GLY A 108 42.05 12.14 -5.24
CA GLY A 108 42.78 13.36 -5.63
C GLY A 108 41.95 14.39 -6.43
N GLN A 109 40.80 13.99 -7.01
CA GLN A 109 39.88 14.93 -7.65
C GLN A 109 38.98 15.63 -6.63
N GLU A 110 38.47 14.89 -5.64
CA GLU A 110 37.70 15.47 -4.52
C GLU A 110 38.59 16.34 -3.62
N GLU A 111 39.84 15.95 -3.40
CA GLU A 111 40.84 16.75 -2.68
C GLU A 111 41.13 18.07 -3.40
N ALA A 112 41.26 18.05 -4.74
CA ALA A 112 41.43 19.26 -5.54
C ALA A 112 40.17 20.16 -5.53
N ALA A 113 38.97 19.58 -5.46
CA ALA A 113 37.72 20.33 -5.32
C ALA A 113 37.56 20.94 -3.91
N LEU A 114 37.95 20.20 -2.86
CA LEU A 114 37.94 20.69 -1.48
C LEU A 114 39.02 21.74 -1.17
N ALA A 115 40.03 21.87 -2.03
CA ALA A 115 41.03 22.92 -2.01
C ALA A 115 40.56 24.25 -2.66
N ALA A 116 39.27 24.38 -3.01
CA ALA A 116 38.71 25.62 -3.55
C ALA A 116 38.74 26.80 -2.54
N ALA A 117 38.63 28.02 -3.08
CA ALA A 117 38.63 29.25 -2.28
C ALA A 117 37.30 29.49 -1.55
N THR A 118 36.19 28.90 -2.03
CA THR A 118 34.85 29.05 -1.44
C THR A 118 34.07 27.74 -1.43
N ALA A 119 33.14 27.59 -0.47
CA ALA A 119 32.25 26.44 -0.38
C ALA A 119 31.40 26.22 -1.66
N ARG A 120 30.99 27.30 -2.34
CA ARG A 120 30.20 27.22 -3.58
C ARG A 120 31.01 26.68 -4.77
N GLU A 121 32.30 27.01 -4.85
CA GLU A 121 33.20 26.45 -5.87
C GLU A 121 33.55 24.99 -5.58
N ALA A 122 33.74 24.64 -4.30
CA ALA A 122 33.94 23.25 -3.88
C ALA A 122 32.71 22.39 -4.21
N ASP A 123 31.51 22.84 -3.84
CA ASP A 123 30.24 22.13 -4.10
C ASP A 123 30.02 21.90 -5.61
N ALA A 124 30.16 22.96 -6.43
CA ALA A 124 30.05 22.84 -7.89
C ALA A 124 31.11 21.93 -8.52
N ALA A 125 32.29 21.78 -7.90
CA ALA A 125 33.35 20.86 -8.34
C ALA A 125 33.18 19.43 -7.80
N LEU A 126 32.50 19.25 -6.67
CA LEU A 126 32.20 17.94 -6.06
C LEU A 126 30.94 17.30 -6.64
N HIS A 127 29.91 18.08 -6.99
CA HIS A 127 28.66 17.58 -7.58
C HIS A 127 28.84 16.61 -8.77
N PRO A 128 29.76 16.83 -9.75
CA PRO A 128 30.01 15.85 -10.82
C PRO A 128 30.87 14.64 -10.42
N LEU A 129 31.39 14.61 -9.18
CA LEU A 129 32.17 13.51 -8.60
C LEU A 129 31.35 12.65 -7.61
N GLN A 130 30.20 13.16 -7.15
CA GLN A 130 29.27 12.45 -6.29
C GLN A 130 28.46 11.40 -7.06
N ASP A 131 27.94 10.40 -6.36
CA ASP A 131 26.93 9.50 -6.89
C ASP A 131 25.59 10.27 -6.95
N THR A 132 25.10 10.55 -8.15
CA THR A 132 23.87 11.36 -8.36
C THR A 132 22.60 10.51 -8.39
N THR A 133 22.63 9.31 -7.79
CA THR A 133 21.45 8.48 -7.63
C THR A 133 20.56 9.00 -6.49
N LEU A 134 19.33 9.39 -6.84
CA LEU A 134 18.28 9.79 -5.89
C LEU A 134 18.05 8.70 -4.84
N GLY A 135 18.24 9.04 -3.57
CA GLY A 135 18.28 8.16 -2.41
C GLY A 135 19.70 7.92 -1.85
N SER A 136 20.76 8.49 -2.45
CA SER A 136 22.15 8.38 -1.97
C SER A 136 22.67 9.71 -1.42
N LEU A 137 23.43 9.65 -0.32
CA LEU A 137 23.92 10.85 0.37
C LEU A 137 25.45 10.78 0.58
N THR A 138 26.17 11.78 0.08
CA THR A 138 27.63 11.91 0.28
C THR A 138 27.93 13.07 1.23
N MET A 139 28.56 12.76 2.37
CA MET A 139 29.00 13.73 3.37
C MET A 139 30.53 13.84 3.35
N TYR A 140 31.04 15.04 3.04
CA TYR A 140 32.47 15.35 3.10
C TYR A 140 32.84 15.91 4.47
N VAL A 141 33.86 15.32 5.11
CA VAL A 141 34.38 15.77 6.40
C VAL A 141 35.66 16.57 6.16
N VAL A 142 35.65 17.86 6.47
CA VAL A 142 36.77 18.79 6.26
C VAL A 142 37.46 19.15 7.59
N PRO A 143 38.77 19.45 7.59
CA PRO A 143 39.48 19.85 8.81
C PRO A 143 39.12 21.29 9.21
N GLU A 144 39.23 21.61 10.51
CA GLU A 144 38.98 22.96 11.06
C GLU A 144 39.83 24.08 10.44
N THR A 145 40.94 23.71 9.78
CA THR A 145 41.85 24.64 9.07
C THR A 145 41.46 24.92 7.61
N SER A 146 40.32 24.41 7.14
CA SER A 146 39.89 24.54 5.73
C SER A 146 39.41 25.95 5.37
N SER A 147 39.77 26.42 4.17
CA SER A 147 39.24 27.66 3.57
C SER A 147 37.73 27.65 3.31
N LEU A 148 37.11 26.47 3.32
CA LEU A 148 35.67 26.30 3.15
C LEU A 148 34.87 26.62 4.43
N LEU A 149 35.55 26.77 5.57
CA LEU A 149 34.93 27.11 6.86
C LEU A 149 34.97 28.63 7.10
N PRO A 150 33.89 29.25 7.62
CA PRO A 150 33.87 30.68 7.91
C PRO A 150 34.82 31.04 9.05
N GLN A 151 35.63 32.09 8.87
CA GLN A 151 36.59 32.55 9.89
C GLN A 151 35.90 33.30 11.05
N VAL A 152 35.20 32.55 11.91
CA VAL A 152 34.68 33.02 13.20
C VAL A 152 35.37 32.22 14.30
N GLY A 153 36.05 32.90 15.22
CA GLY A 153 36.74 32.25 16.32
C GLY A 153 35.77 31.63 17.33
N SER A 154 36.19 30.53 17.96
CA SER A 154 35.45 29.68 18.92
C SER A 154 34.60 28.57 18.29
N SER A 155 35.28 27.47 17.94
CA SER A 155 34.78 26.08 18.10
C SER A 155 33.33 25.81 17.68
N THR A 156 33.08 25.72 16.37
CA THR A 156 31.88 25.05 15.83
C THR A 156 32.15 24.61 14.40
N LEU A 157 31.73 23.40 14.02
CA LEU A 157 31.72 22.96 12.62
C LEU A 157 30.53 23.58 11.89
N TRP A 158 30.80 24.16 10.72
CA TRP A 158 29.85 24.88 9.88
C TRP A 158 30.05 24.45 8.42
N CYS A 159 28.96 24.15 7.71
CA CYS A 159 28.97 24.09 6.25
C CYS A 159 28.13 25.25 5.71
N GLN A 160 28.76 26.17 4.97
CA GLN A 160 28.11 27.31 4.34
C GLN A 160 27.52 26.95 2.97
N PRO A 161 26.38 27.54 2.59
CA PRO A 161 26.45 28.45 1.45
C PRO A 161 25.66 29.77 1.63
N LEU A 162 26.43 30.86 1.79
CA LEU A 162 25.95 32.25 1.79
C LEU A 162 25.19 32.63 0.50
N CYS A 163 24.16 33.47 0.65
CA CYS A 163 23.99 34.59 -0.27
C CYS A 163 23.26 35.79 0.38
N ALA A 164 23.84 37.00 0.25
CA ALA A 164 23.23 38.24 0.72
C ALA A 164 22.49 38.96 -0.42
N SER A 165 21.19 39.26 -0.24
CA SER A 165 20.44 40.23 -1.06
C SER A 165 19.15 40.69 -0.37
N PRO A 166 18.69 41.95 -0.60
CA PRO A 166 17.73 42.61 0.29
C PRO A 166 16.25 42.40 -0.09
N LEU A 167 15.81 41.15 -0.30
CA LEU A 167 14.40 40.83 -0.58
C LEU A 167 13.88 39.64 0.24
N GLY A 168 13.35 39.95 1.43
CA GLY A 168 12.35 39.18 2.19
C GLY A 168 12.48 37.65 2.23
N GLY A 169 13.36 37.12 3.09
CA GLY A 169 13.51 35.67 3.36
C GLY A 169 12.33 34.97 4.08
N GLY A 170 11.08 35.38 3.82
CA GLY A 170 9.88 34.80 4.41
C GLY A 170 9.16 33.75 3.55
N THR A 171 9.62 33.53 2.31
CA THR A 171 8.99 32.60 1.36
C THR A 171 9.47 31.16 1.51
N CYS A 172 10.78 30.90 1.47
CA CYS A 172 11.33 29.53 1.49
C CYS A 172 10.89 28.73 2.73
N HIS A 173 11.09 29.28 3.93
CA HIS A 173 10.68 28.68 5.21
C HIS A 173 9.18 28.31 5.27
N ARG A 174 8.32 29.08 4.59
CA ARG A 174 6.87 28.82 4.52
C ARG A 174 6.51 27.64 3.61
N TRP A 175 7.36 27.28 2.64
CA TRP A 175 7.17 26.09 1.81
C TRP A 175 7.62 24.81 2.52
N LEU A 176 8.78 24.80 3.19
CA LEU A 176 9.24 23.61 3.95
C LEU A 176 8.21 23.19 5.03
N LEU A 177 7.68 24.16 5.79
CA LEU A 177 6.60 23.93 6.76
C LEU A 177 5.29 23.41 6.13
N LEU A 178 5.07 23.66 4.83
CA LEU A 178 3.87 23.23 4.10
C LEU A 178 4.01 21.81 3.53
N PHE A 179 5.25 21.36 3.31
CA PHE A 179 5.60 19.98 2.96
C PHE A 179 5.95 19.09 4.17
N GLY A 180 5.78 19.58 5.39
CA GLY A 180 6.07 18.81 6.61
C GLY A 180 7.56 18.61 6.92
N LEU A 181 8.47 19.31 6.23
CA LEU A 181 9.89 19.34 6.54
C LEU A 181 10.14 20.15 7.82
N SER A 182 9.86 19.53 8.96
CA SER A 182 10.37 19.98 10.25
C SER A 182 11.89 19.95 10.20
N ARG A 183 12.53 21.11 10.39
CA ARG A 183 13.96 21.16 10.70
C ARG A 183 14.11 20.54 12.09
N GLU A 184 14.74 19.37 12.17
CA GLU A 184 15.09 18.73 13.44
C GLU A 184 15.81 19.76 14.34
N GLU A 185 15.57 19.74 15.66
CA GLU A 185 16.24 20.66 16.58
C GLU A 185 17.73 20.27 16.71
N VAL A 186 18.53 20.77 15.77
CA VAL A 186 19.98 20.55 15.73
C VAL A 186 20.57 21.02 17.06
N PRO A 187 21.37 20.18 17.77
CA PRO A 187 21.94 20.58 19.04
C PRO A 187 22.77 21.85 18.90
N THR A 188 22.81 22.69 19.94
CA THR A 188 23.34 24.07 19.91
C THR A 188 24.83 24.18 19.54
N GLU A 189 25.52 23.05 19.40
CA GLU A 189 26.91 22.88 18.98
C GLU A 189 27.09 22.56 17.46
N PHE A 190 26.01 22.57 16.66
CA PHE A 190 26.03 22.34 15.21
C PHE A 190 25.38 23.50 14.44
N LEU A 191 26.06 24.05 13.43
CA LEU A 191 25.53 25.15 12.60
C LEU A 191 25.06 24.67 11.22
N LEU A 192 23.78 24.27 11.14
CA LEU A 192 23.14 23.85 9.89
C LEU A 192 22.71 25.07 9.06
N GLU A 193 23.48 25.43 8.03
CA GLU A 193 23.04 26.37 6.99
C GLU A 193 22.03 25.69 6.05
N GLY A 194 21.14 26.47 5.42
CA GLY A 194 20.15 25.97 4.46
C GLY A 194 20.51 26.34 3.02
N PRO A 195 19.76 25.88 2.00
CA PRO A 195 19.98 26.21 0.58
C PRO A 195 19.63 27.68 0.22
N GLY A 196 19.78 28.61 1.16
CA GLY A 196 19.45 30.03 1.00
C GLY A 196 17.98 30.25 0.61
N ASN A 197 17.77 30.84 -0.56
CA ASN A 197 16.45 31.04 -1.19
C ASN A 197 16.30 30.20 -2.49
N GLU A 198 17.30 29.39 -2.86
CA GLU A 198 17.34 28.69 -4.16
C GLU A 198 16.78 27.26 -4.05
N GLY A 199 15.46 27.17 -3.88
CA GLY A 199 14.72 25.91 -4.04
C GLY A 199 14.72 25.00 -2.80
N LEU A 200 15.06 23.74 -3.02
CA LEU A 200 15.00 22.62 -2.09
C LEU A 200 16.22 21.73 -2.38
N ALA A 201 16.95 21.29 -1.35
CA ALA A 201 18.17 20.49 -1.55
C ALA A 201 17.85 19.05 -1.98
N ASP A 202 18.77 18.36 -2.66
CA ASP A 202 18.52 16.99 -3.15
C ASP A 202 18.21 16.00 -2.02
N TRP A 203 18.83 16.15 -0.85
CA TRP A 203 18.52 15.32 0.33
C TRP A 203 17.16 15.67 0.96
N GLU A 204 16.69 16.91 0.85
CA GLU A 204 15.33 17.31 1.25
C GLU A 204 14.30 16.74 0.27
N LEU A 205 14.64 16.71 -1.03
CA LEU A 205 13.82 16.12 -2.08
C LEU A 205 13.70 14.60 -1.90
N ASP A 206 14.82 13.92 -1.64
CA ASP A 206 14.83 12.49 -1.34
C ASP A 206 14.04 12.17 -0.06
N HIS A 207 14.14 12.99 0.99
CA HIS A 207 13.32 12.83 2.19
C HIS A 207 11.82 12.95 1.87
N LEU A 208 11.40 13.96 1.09
CA LEU A 208 10.01 14.12 0.65
C LEU A 208 9.52 12.96 -0.24
N LEU A 209 10.35 12.52 -1.20
CA LEU A 209 10.04 11.40 -2.07
C LEU A 209 9.87 10.12 -1.26
N TRP A 210 10.72 9.87 -0.25
CA TRP A 210 10.58 8.74 0.67
C TRP A 210 9.30 8.84 1.50
N ALA A 211 9.11 9.95 2.23
CA ALA A 211 7.97 10.16 3.12
C ALA A 211 6.64 9.96 2.39
N HIS A 212 6.46 10.62 1.23
CA HIS A 212 5.26 10.45 0.41
C HIS A 212 5.13 9.07 -0.24
N THR A 213 6.23 8.39 -0.60
CA THR A 213 6.14 7.00 -1.10
C THR A 213 5.55 6.08 -0.03
N VAL A 214 6.00 6.23 1.22
CA VAL A 214 5.54 5.45 2.37
C VAL A 214 4.11 5.82 2.78
N GLU A 215 3.78 7.11 2.82
CA GLU A 215 2.43 7.62 3.07
C GLU A 215 1.42 7.12 2.02
N ASN A 216 1.80 7.15 0.73
CA ASN A 216 1.00 6.58 -0.36
C ASN A 216 0.76 5.08 -0.16
N ILE A 217 1.79 4.30 0.21
CA ILE A 217 1.66 2.85 0.47
C ILE A 217 0.70 2.58 1.64
N ALA A 218 0.81 3.31 2.74
CA ALA A 218 -0.09 3.19 3.89
C ALA A 218 -1.53 3.60 3.53
N THR A 219 -1.68 4.65 2.72
CA THR A 219 -2.98 5.12 2.20
C THR A 219 -3.63 4.07 1.31
N VAL A 220 -2.93 3.53 0.32
CA VAL A 220 -3.45 2.48 -0.58
C VAL A 220 -3.82 1.21 0.18
N SER A 221 -2.99 0.79 1.13
CA SER A 221 -3.30 -0.37 1.98
C SER A 221 -4.61 -0.15 2.76
N THR A 222 -4.85 1.09 3.22
CA THR A 222 -6.07 1.48 3.95
C THR A 222 -7.29 1.61 3.04
N THR A 223 -7.16 2.18 1.83
CA THR A 223 -8.28 2.31 0.87
C THR A 223 -8.69 0.94 0.33
N LEU A 224 -7.73 0.07 -0.03
CA LEU A 224 -8.02 -1.29 -0.51
C LEU A 224 -8.61 -2.18 0.60
N THR A 225 -8.11 -2.08 1.84
CA THR A 225 -8.73 -2.76 3.00
C THR A 225 -10.18 -2.30 3.19
N SER A 226 -10.44 -1.00 3.06
CA SER A 226 -11.79 -0.43 3.21
C SER A 226 -12.72 -0.86 2.08
N LEU A 227 -12.21 -0.94 0.84
CA LEU A 227 -12.92 -1.43 -0.34
C LEU A 227 -13.31 -2.90 -0.17
N ALA A 228 -12.36 -3.75 0.23
CA ALA A 228 -12.60 -5.17 0.50
C ALA A 228 -13.69 -5.37 1.56
N GLN A 229 -13.61 -4.66 2.69
CA GLN A 229 -14.62 -4.72 3.75
C GLN A 229 -16.00 -4.18 3.34
N LEU A 230 -16.06 -3.22 2.41
CA LEU A 230 -17.33 -2.71 1.87
C LEU A 230 -18.01 -3.72 0.94
N LEU A 231 -17.23 -4.35 0.05
CA LEU A 231 -17.72 -5.30 -0.94
C LEU A 231 -18.09 -6.66 -0.35
N ASP A 232 -17.44 -7.08 0.74
CA ASP A 232 -17.84 -8.22 1.57
C ASP A 232 -19.18 -7.97 2.28
N LYS A 233 -19.30 -6.84 2.99
CA LYS A 233 -20.54 -6.45 3.71
C LYS A 233 -21.74 -6.22 2.79
N ILE A 234 -21.51 -5.75 1.56
CA ILE A 234 -22.57 -5.49 0.57
C ILE A 234 -22.43 -6.48 -0.60
N GLY A 235 -22.53 -7.77 -0.27
CA GLY A 235 -22.44 -8.93 -1.19
C GLY A 235 -23.47 -9.00 -2.34
N ASN A 236 -24.17 -7.90 -2.65
CA ASN A 236 -25.05 -7.75 -3.82
C ASN A 236 -24.52 -6.75 -4.89
N ILE A 237 -23.47 -5.95 -4.60
CA ILE A 237 -22.85 -5.03 -5.60
C ILE A 237 -22.17 -5.82 -6.72
N VAL A 238 -22.51 -5.60 -8.00
CA VAL A 238 -21.82 -6.24 -9.14
C VAL A 238 -20.41 -5.65 -9.27
N ILE A 239 -19.39 -6.50 -9.22
CA ILE A 239 -17.99 -6.10 -9.41
C ILE A 239 -17.61 -6.40 -10.85
N LYS A 240 -17.29 -5.36 -11.64
CA LYS A 240 -16.81 -5.50 -13.02
C LYS A 240 -15.35 -5.92 -13.09
N ASP A 241 -14.96 -6.53 -14.20
CA ASP A 241 -13.57 -6.88 -14.50
C ASP A 241 -12.65 -5.65 -14.58
N ASP A 242 -13.15 -4.51 -15.07
CA ASP A 242 -12.41 -3.23 -15.08
C ASP A 242 -11.98 -2.81 -13.67
N VAL A 243 -12.94 -2.80 -12.72
CA VAL A 243 -12.73 -2.42 -11.31
C VAL A 243 -11.78 -3.40 -10.64
N ALA A 244 -11.97 -4.70 -10.86
CA ALA A 244 -11.04 -5.72 -10.37
C ALA A 244 -9.62 -5.51 -10.93
N SER A 245 -9.48 -5.17 -12.21
CA SER A 245 -8.17 -4.91 -12.84
C SER A 245 -7.44 -3.70 -12.23
N GLU A 246 -8.17 -2.65 -11.84
CA GLU A 246 -7.60 -1.50 -11.12
C GLU A 246 -7.20 -1.88 -9.68
N VAL A 247 -7.93 -2.78 -9.00
CA VAL A 247 -7.50 -3.34 -7.70
C VAL A 247 -6.23 -4.18 -7.85
N TYR A 248 -6.15 -5.08 -8.83
CA TYR A 248 -4.92 -5.86 -9.11
C TYR A 248 -3.74 -4.96 -9.46
N ARG A 249 -3.95 -3.90 -10.24
CA ARG A 249 -2.94 -2.87 -10.53
C ARG A 249 -2.46 -2.17 -9.25
N ALA A 250 -3.38 -1.72 -8.40
CA ALA A 250 -3.03 -1.04 -7.16
C ALA A 250 -2.16 -1.91 -6.24
N VAL A 251 -2.55 -3.18 -6.05
CA VAL A 251 -1.76 -4.16 -5.27
C VAL A 251 -0.37 -4.38 -5.89
N ALA A 252 -0.30 -4.65 -7.20
CA ALA A 252 0.97 -4.88 -7.89
C ALA A 252 1.91 -3.66 -7.86
N SER A 253 1.36 -2.43 -7.97
CA SER A 253 2.15 -1.20 -7.90
C SER A 253 2.62 -0.88 -6.48
N VAL A 254 1.87 -1.25 -5.41
CA VAL A 254 2.41 -1.22 -4.02
C VAL A 254 3.58 -2.20 -3.87
N GLN A 255 3.41 -3.46 -4.27
CA GLN A 255 4.47 -4.48 -4.20
C GLN A 255 5.71 -4.04 -5.00
N SER A 256 5.51 -3.41 -6.17
CA SER A 256 6.57 -2.80 -6.98
C SER A 256 7.26 -1.64 -6.25
N ALA A 257 6.51 -0.76 -5.58
CA ALA A 257 7.06 0.35 -4.81
C ALA A 257 7.93 -0.13 -3.64
N VAL A 258 7.43 -1.06 -2.83
CA VAL A 258 8.19 -1.67 -1.70
C VAL A 258 9.47 -2.35 -2.21
N THR A 259 9.38 -3.11 -3.30
CA THR A 259 10.56 -3.76 -3.91
C THR A 259 11.60 -2.75 -4.36
N LYS A 260 11.18 -1.61 -4.93
CA LYS A 260 12.09 -0.54 -5.38
C LYS A 260 12.71 0.25 -4.22
N LEU A 261 12.00 0.43 -3.10
CA LEU A 261 12.56 1.02 -1.87
C LEU A 261 13.69 0.14 -1.30
N SER A 262 13.51 -1.19 -1.28
CA SER A 262 14.56 -2.12 -0.83
C SER A 262 15.78 -2.21 -1.77
N LEU A 263 15.65 -1.68 -2.99
CA LEU A 263 16.74 -1.54 -3.97
C LEU A 263 17.36 -0.12 -3.98
N GLY A 264 16.88 0.81 -3.14
CA GLY A 264 17.31 2.21 -3.15
C GLY A 264 16.82 3.02 -4.38
N HIS A 265 15.96 2.46 -5.24
CA HIS A 265 15.47 3.13 -6.46
C HIS A 265 14.31 4.09 -6.17
N LEU A 266 14.60 5.14 -5.39
CA LEU A 266 13.62 6.00 -4.74
C LEU A 266 12.60 6.64 -5.71
N HIS A 267 13.06 7.27 -6.80
CA HIS A 267 12.16 7.87 -7.79
C HIS A 267 11.22 6.83 -8.43
N ALA A 268 11.74 5.64 -8.75
CA ALA A 268 10.93 4.59 -9.38
C ALA A 268 9.92 3.96 -8.40
N ALA A 269 10.22 3.98 -7.09
CA ALA A 269 9.28 3.62 -6.03
C ALA A 269 8.17 4.67 -5.89
N PHE A 270 8.52 5.96 -5.86
CA PHE A 270 7.57 7.06 -5.78
C PHE A 270 6.54 7.03 -6.92
N GLN A 271 6.98 6.88 -8.18
CA GLN A 271 6.05 6.77 -9.31
C GLN A 271 5.13 5.55 -9.21
N ALA A 272 5.63 4.41 -8.71
CA ALA A 272 4.80 3.22 -8.47
C ALA A 272 3.78 3.43 -7.34
N SER A 273 4.15 4.14 -6.27
CA SER A 273 3.20 4.49 -5.20
C SER A 273 2.08 5.41 -5.70
N LYS A 274 2.40 6.35 -6.60
CA LYS A 274 1.39 7.22 -7.25
C LYS A 274 0.47 6.46 -8.19
N GLU A 275 0.98 5.51 -8.96
CA GLU A 275 0.17 4.62 -9.79
C GLU A 275 -0.76 3.76 -8.91
N ALA A 276 -0.25 3.26 -7.77
CA ALA A 276 -1.05 2.53 -6.81
C ALA A 276 -2.18 3.38 -6.18
N VAL A 277 -1.90 4.61 -5.76
CA VAL A 277 -2.93 5.58 -5.30
C VAL A 277 -3.98 5.76 -6.39
N THR A 278 -3.54 6.15 -7.59
CA THR A 278 -4.41 6.45 -8.73
C THR A 278 -5.34 5.27 -9.07
N SER A 279 -4.82 4.05 -9.13
CA SER A 279 -5.63 2.84 -9.38
C SER A 279 -6.52 2.47 -8.20
N SER A 280 -6.08 2.67 -6.95
CA SER A 280 -6.93 2.41 -5.77
C SER A 280 -8.13 3.36 -5.70
N GLU A 281 -7.94 4.64 -6.04
CA GLU A 281 -9.01 5.64 -6.11
C GLU A 281 -9.96 5.35 -7.29
N ARG A 282 -9.42 4.99 -8.47
CA ARG A 282 -10.23 4.59 -9.63
C ARG A 282 -11.08 3.36 -9.35
N ALA A 283 -10.57 2.40 -8.58
CA ALA A 283 -11.35 1.25 -8.13
C ALA A 283 -12.40 1.62 -7.08
N PHE A 284 -12.04 2.42 -6.06
CA PHE A 284 -12.93 2.78 -4.95
C PHE A 284 -14.09 3.68 -5.39
N PHE A 285 -13.84 4.63 -6.30
CA PHE A 285 -14.81 5.61 -6.78
C PHE A 285 -15.45 5.26 -8.14
N ASP A 286 -15.33 4.02 -8.63
CA ASP A 286 -15.98 3.62 -9.89
C ASP A 286 -17.52 3.79 -9.79
N PRO A 287 -18.16 4.46 -10.77
CA PRO A 287 -19.60 4.72 -10.73
C PRO A 287 -20.50 3.48 -10.58
N SER A 288 -20.05 2.28 -10.98
CA SER A 288 -20.86 1.06 -10.81
C SER A 288 -20.90 0.54 -9.38
N LEU A 289 -19.88 0.81 -8.55
CA LEU A 289 -19.95 0.48 -7.12
C LEU A 289 -20.97 1.36 -6.39
N LEU A 290 -21.04 2.65 -6.78
CA LEU A 290 -21.96 3.64 -6.18
C LEU A 290 -23.41 3.47 -6.67
N HIS A 291 -23.62 3.18 -7.95
CA HIS A 291 -24.96 3.14 -8.56
C HIS A 291 -25.77 1.88 -8.21
N LEU A 292 -25.13 0.81 -7.73
CA LEU A 292 -25.80 -0.49 -7.52
C LEU A 292 -26.49 -0.66 -6.16
N LEU A 293 -26.49 0.38 -5.31
CA LEU A 293 -27.30 0.43 -4.09
C LEU A 293 -28.83 0.35 -4.33
N TYR A 294 -29.30 0.46 -5.58
CA TYR A 294 -30.73 0.59 -5.92
C TYR A 294 -31.44 -0.69 -6.40
N PHE A 295 -30.77 -1.84 -6.41
CA PHE A 295 -31.41 -3.15 -6.64
C PHE A 295 -31.43 -4.01 -5.36
N PRO A 296 -32.30 -3.70 -4.38
CA PRO A 296 -32.48 -4.52 -3.20
C PRO A 296 -33.12 -5.87 -3.55
N ASP A 297 -32.86 -6.87 -2.72
CA ASP A 297 -33.33 -8.24 -2.93
C ASP A 297 -34.86 -8.38 -2.96
N ASP A 298 -35.58 -7.43 -2.37
CA ASP A 298 -37.04 -7.35 -2.45
C ASP A 298 -37.54 -7.25 -3.91
N GLN A 299 -36.77 -6.62 -4.80
CA GLN A 299 -37.12 -6.51 -6.23
C GLN A 299 -36.90 -7.82 -6.99
N LYS A 300 -35.83 -8.58 -6.71
CA LYS A 300 -35.67 -9.92 -7.31
C LYS A 300 -36.78 -10.85 -6.82
N PHE A 301 -37.17 -10.77 -5.55
CA PHE A 301 -38.31 -11.53 -5.03
C PHE A 301 -39.66 -11.07 -5.65
N ALA A 302 -39.88 -9.77 -5.86
CA ALA A 302 -41.08 -9.26 -6.52
C ALA A 302 -41.24 -9.77 -7.97
N ILE A 303 -40.14 -10.01 -8.69
CA ILE A 303 -40.15 -10.58 -10.05
C ILE A 303 -40.32 -12.12 -10.00
N TYR A 304 -39.59 -12.80 -9.11
CA TYR A 304 -39.56 -14.27 -9.09
C TYR A 304 -40.74 -14.93 -8.35
N ILE A 305 -41.34 -14.28 -7.35
CA ILE A 305 -42.48 -14.86 -6.62
C ILE A 305 -43.68 -15.09 -7.55
N PRO A 306 -44.17 -14.13 -8.36
CA PRO A 306 -45.28 -14.37 -9.29
C PRO A 306 -45.01 -15.49 -10.31
N LEU A 307 -43.74 -15.66 -10.72
CA LEU A 307 -43.34 -16.66 -11.71
C LEU A 307 -43.25 -18.09 -11.12
N PHE A 308 -42.64 -18.23 -9.93
CA PHE A 308 -42.34 -19.55 -9.35
C PHE A 308 -43.34 -20.02 -8.30
N LEU A 309 -44.03 -19.12 -7.57
CA LEU A 309 -45.02 -19.50 -6.55
C LEU A 309 -46.16 -20.39 -7.10
N PRO A 310 -46.74 -20.15 -8.30
CA PRO A 310 -47.79 -21.01 -8.84
C PRO A 310 -47.34 -22.45 -9.11
N MET A 311 -46.05 -22.67 -9.39
CA MET A 311 -45.47 -24.01 -9.57
C MET A 311 -45.03 -24.64 -8.24
N ALA A 312 -44.48 -23.83 -7.33
CA ALA A 312 -44.01 -24.30 -6.02
C ALA A 312 -45.16 -24.78 -5.11
N VAL A 313 -46.29 -24.06 -5.06
CA VAL A 313 -47.40 -24.37 -4.16
C VAL A 313 -47.98 -25.79 -4.38
N PRO A 314 -48.32 -26.25 -5.60
CA PRO A 314 -48.76 -27.63 -5.84
C PRO A 314 -47.72 -28.68 -5.43
N ILE A 315 -46.43 -28.43 -5.70
CA ILE A 315 -45.34 -29.35 -5.34
C ILE A 315 -45.24 -29.49 -3.82
N LEU A 316 -45.19 -28.35 -3.10
CA LEU A 316 -45.10 -28.32 -1.63
C LEU A 316 -46.33 -28.96 -0.97
N LEU A 317 -47.54 -28.69 -1.47
CA LEU A 317 -48.77 -29.33 -0.98
C LEU A 317 -48.77 -30.85 -1.20
N SER A 318 -48.27 -31.32 -2.36
CA SER A 318 -48.12 -32.76 -2.62
C SER A 318 -47.12 -33.42 -1.65
N LEU A 319 -46.00 -32.75 -1.37
CA LEU A 319 -44.97 -33.22 -0.45
C LEU A 319 -45.49 -33.26 1.00
N ALA A 320 -46.14 -32.19 1.45
CA ALA A 320 -46.73 -32.10 2.78
C ALA A 320 -47.79 -33.19 3.02
N LYS A 321 -48.60 -33.52 2.00
CA LYS A 321 -49.57 -34.62 2.06
C LYS A 321 -48.87 -35.98 2.24
N ILE A 322 -47.79 -36.24 1.49
CA ILE A 322 -47.00 -37.48 1.60
C ILE A 322 -46.29 -37.59 2.96
N VAL A 323 -45.73 -36.49 3.47
CA VAL A 323 -45.12 -36.42 4.82
C VAL A 323 -46.18 -36.64 5.91
N ARG A 324 -47.40 -36.13 5.73
CA ARG A 324 -48.50 -36.34 6.69
C ARG A 324 -49.02 -37.78 6.67
N GLU A 325 -49.26 -38.37 5.50
CA GLU A 325 -49.62 -39.79 5.37
C GLU A 325 -48.56 -40.72 5.98
N THR A 326 -47.27 -40.44 5.77
CA THR A 326 -46.18 -41.26 6.33
C THR A 326 -45.97 -41.06 7.83
N ARG A 327 -46.13 -39.84 8.38
CA ARG A 327 -46.10 -39.62 9.84
C ARG A 327 -47.30 -40.24 10.56
N LEU A 328 -48.48 -40.28 9.93
CA LEU A 328 -49.66 -40.98 10.48
C LEU A 328 -49.45 -42.49 10.51
N ARG A 329 -48.96 -43.09 9.42
CA ARG A 329 -48.56 -44.51 9.36
C ARG A 329 -47.43 -44.92 10.32
N LYS A 330 -46.72 -43.95 10.91
CA LYS A 330 -45.71 -44.17 11.96
C LYS A 330 -46.25 -43.95 13.39
N LYS A 331 -47.52 -43.56 13.52
CA LYS A 331 -48.24 -43.35 14.79
C LYS A 331 -49.31 -44.40 15.08
N GLU A 332 -49.71 -45.20 14.09
CA GLU A 332 -50.41 -46.46 14.33
C GLU A 332 -49.39 -47.46 14.90
N PRO A 333 -49.46 -47.85 16.19
CA PRO A 333 -48.59 -48.90 16.70
C PRO A 333 -48.95 -50.21 16.03
N THR A 334 -47.95 -51.05 15.77
CA THR A 334 -48.19 -52.38 15.22
C THR A 334 -48.95 -53.20 16.27
N LYS A 335 -50.25 -53.42 16.04
CA LYS A 335 -50.93 -54.54 16.68
C LYS A 335 -50.34 -55.82 16.09
N MET A 336 -49.51 -56.48 16.90
CA MET A 336 -49.31 -57.90 16.79
C MET A 336 -50.53 -58.56 17.42
N ASP A 337 -51.35 -59.18 16.57
CA ASP A 337 -52.21 -60.30 16.95
C ASP A 337 -51.43 -61.60 16.62
#